data_AF-A0A9X4G3P4-F1
#
_entry.id   AF-A0A9X4G3P4-F1
#
_cell.length_a   1.000
_cell.length_b   1.000
_cell.length_c   1.000
_cell.angle_alpha   90.00
_cell.angle_beta   90.00
_cell.angle_gamma   90.00
#
_symmetry.space_group_name_H-M   'P 1'
#
loop_
_entity.id
_entity.type
_entity.pdbx_description
1 polymer ?
#
loop_
_entity_poly.entity_id
_entity_poly.type
_entity_poly.pdbx_seq_one_letter_code
_entity_poly.pdbx_strand_id
1 'polypeptide(L)'
;MKKHTLNSSILIVSLLTISFVMTIMLLTKEKFIHSEIKTQNYQNNYLSEKLSFLTKLNRQPISCSQIKDRPIMTKTTEVKIESGNQKYTIYCAKKSLFVEKIPTKEKYIHFKRLADVLDIANTEITEIEHLDELPASSEQDPKIVLAKGAIDETLNQDFYGIIITDYYFDIKGSAKFYGILYSSYDNNREERNMTFKKKVILNLENKYTHWQELPSSRNMLNNE
;
A
#
# COMPACT_ATOMS: atom_id res chain seq x y z
N MET A 1 -65.54 9.97 -57.97
CA MET A 1 -64.70 9.14 -57.07
C MET A 1 -63.99 8.09 -57.91
N LYS A 2 -62.65 8.17 -58.05
CA LYS A 2 -61.88 7.13 -58.74
C LYS A 2 -61.87 5.88 -57.86
N LYS A 3 -62.52 4.81 -58.33
CA LYS A 3 -62.51 3.50 -57.66
C LYS A 3 -61.17 2.84 -57.99
N HIS A 4 -60.24 2.85 -57.04
CA HIS A 4 -59.02 2.05 -57.16
C HIS A 4 -59.41 0.57 -57.06
N THR A 5 -59.51 -0.11 -58.20
CA THR A 5 -59.58 -1.58 -58.23
C THR A 5 -58.18 -2.10 -57.96
N LEU A 6 -57.83 -2.20 -56.68
CA LEU A 6 -56.67 -2.97 -56.26
C LEU A 6 -56.86 -4.41 -56.77
N ASN A 7 -55.97 -4.85 -57.66
CA ASN A 7 -55.95 -6.23 -58.13
C ASN A 7 -55.87 -7.14 -56.89
N SER A 8 -56.89 -7.96 -56.66
CA SER A 8 -56.96 -8.89 -55.52
C SER A 8 -55.69 -9.73 -55.38
N SER A 9 -55.03 -10.04 -56.51
CA SER A 9 -53.74 -10.74 -56.54
C SER A 9 -52.60 -9.99 -55.84
N ILE A 10 -52.54 -8.66 -55.94
CA ILE A 10 -51.52 -7.84 -55.24
C ILE A 10 -51.77 -7.84 -53.74
N LEU A 11 -53.05 -7.75 -53.33
CA LEU A 11 -53.43 -7.83 -51.92
C LEU A 11 -53.08 -9.19 -51.32
N ILE A 12 -53.36 -10.29 -52.03
CA ILE A 12 -53.03 -11.64 -51.59
C ILE A 12 -51.51 -11.84 -51.46
N VAL A 13 -50.74 -11.39 -52.46
CA VAL A 13 -49.27 -11.48 -52.41
C VAL A 13 -48.71 -10.64 -51.27
N SER A 14 -49.23 -9.43 -51.04
CA SER A 14 -48.82 -8.59 -49.90
C SER A 14 -49.16 -9.21 -48.54
N LEU A 15 -50.31 -9.90 -48.44
CA LEU A 15 -50.71 -10.58 -47.22
C LEU A 15 -49.82 -11.80 -46.95
N LEU A 16 -49.47 -12.55 -48.00
CA LEU A 16 -48.56 -13.70 -47.91
C LEU A 16 -47.15 -13.28 -47.50
N THR A 17 -46.63 -12.17 -48.06
CA THR A 17 -45.29 -11.68 -47.67
C THR A 17 -45.27 -11.18 -46.23
N ILE A 18 -46.30 -10.44 -45.79
CA ILE A 18 -46.43 -10.00 -44.39
C ILE A 18 -46.54 -11.20 -43.44
N SER A 19 -47.33 -12.21 -43.80
CA SER A 19 -47.47 -13.44 -43.02
C SER A 19 -46.16 -14.22 -42.91
N PHE A 20 -45.40 -14.31 -44.01
CA PHE A 20 -44.09 -14.95 -44.03
C PHE A 20 -43.07 -14.21 -43.15
N VAL A 21 -43.01 -12.87 -43.24
CA VAL A 21 -42.13 -12.05 -42.39
C VAL A 21 -42.50 -12.19 -40.92
N MET A 22 -43.79 -12.18 -40.58
CA MET A 22 -44.26 -12.40 -39.21
C MET A 22 -43.88 -13.78 -38.68
N THR A 23 -43.95 -14.81 -39.52
CA THR A 23 -43.57 -16.17 -39.15
C THR A 23 -42.07 -16.25 -38.84
N ILE A 24 -41.22 -15.63 -39.66
CA ILE A 24 -39.77 -15.55 -39.41
C ILE A 24 -39.48 -14.77 -38.12
N MET A 25 -40.14 -13.63 -37.89
CA MET A 25 -39.98 -12.86 -36.65
C MET A 25 -40.36 -13.68 -35.41
N LEU A 26 -41.47 -14.43 -35.47
CA LEU A 26 -41.90 -15.29 -34.36
C LEU A 26 -40.93 -16.45 -34.11
N LEU A 27 -40.40 -17.08 -35.16
CA LEU A 27 -39.43 -18.18 -35.05
C LEU A 27 -38.06 -17.71 -34.53
N THR A 28 -37.65 -16.48 -34.86
CA THR A 28 -36.37 -15.92 -34.42
C THR A 28 -36.42 -15.36 -33.00
N LYS A 29 -37.62 -14.97 -32.51
CA LYS A 29 -37.83 -14.46 -31.16
C LYS A 29 -37.34 -15.42 -30.08
N GLU A 30 -37.63 -16.72 -30.19
CA GLU A 30 -37.20 -17.71 -29.20
C GLU A 30 -35.67 -17.83 -29.10
N LYS A 31 -34.99 -17.83 -30.24
CA LYS A 31 -33.52 -17.86 -30.29
C LYS A 31 -32.91 -16.60 -29.68
N PHE A 32 -33.51 -15.44 -29.94
CA PHE A 32 -33.08 -14.17 -29.37
C PHE A 32 -33.26 -14.15 -27.85
N ILE A 33 -34.44 -14.55 -27.36
CA ILE A 33 -34.73 -14.64 -25.92
C ILE A 33 -33.77 -15.61 -25.23
N HIS A 34 -33.52 -16.78 -25.82
CA HIS A 34 -32.60 -17.76 -25.24
C HIS A 34 -31.15 -17.23 -25.18
N SER A 35 -30.72 -16.54 -26.24
CA SER A 35 -29.41 -15.89 -26.26
C SER A 35 -29.31 -14.79 -25.21
N GLU A 36 -30.35 -13.98 -25.03
CA GLU A 36 -30.39 -12.91 -24.05
C GLU A 36 -30.35 -13.45 -22.62
N ILE A 37 -31.14 -14.48 -22.32
CA ILE A 37 -31.12 -15.17 -21.00
C ILE A 37 -29.73 -15.73 -20.72
N LYS A 38 -29.10 -16.38 -21.72
CA LYS A 38 -27.75 -16.93 -21.57
C LYS A 38 -26.73 -15.82 -21.28
N THR A 39 -26.77 -14.72 -22.03
CA THR A 39 -25.88 -13.56 -21.83
C THR A 39 -26.11 -12.91 -20.46
N GLN A 40 -27.36 -12.69 -20.07
CA GLN A 40 -27.71 -12.14 -18.75
C GLN A 40 -27.24 -13.06 -17.63
N ASN A 41 -27.37 -14.38 -17.78
CA ASN A 41 -26.87 -15.33 -16.79
C ASN A 41 -25.34 -15.28 -16.67
N TYR A 42 -24.62 -15.21 -17.80
CA TYR A 42 -23.16 -15.02 -17.76
C TYR A 42 -22.76 -13.69 -17.10
N GLN A 43 -23.45 -12.60 -17.42
CA GLN A 43 -23.21 -11.30 -16.81
C GLN A 43 -23.50 -11.32 -15.30
N ASN A 44 -24.62 -11.90 -14.89
CA ASN A 44 -25.00 -12.04 -13.49
C ASN A 44 -24.01 -12.90 -12.71
N ASN A 45 -23.58 -14.03 -13.27
CA ASN A 45 -22.57 -14.89 -12.64
C ASN A 45 -21.24 -14.16 -12.52
N TYR A 46 -20.79 -13.50 -13.59
CA TYR A 46 -19.56 -12.69 -13.57
C TYR A 46 -19.60 -11.58 -12.51
N LEU A 47 -20.69 -10.80 -12.46
CA LEU A 47 -20.84 -9.72 -11.49
C LEU A 47 -20.99 -10.23 -10.05
N SER A 48 -21.75 -11.32 -9.86
CA SER A 48 -21.94 -11.96 -8.54
C SER A 48 -20.63 -12.51 -8.00
N GLU A 49 -19.84 -13.20 -8.84
CA GLU A 49 -18.51 -13.67 -8.48
C GLU A 49 -17.60 -12.50 -8.09
N LYS A 50 -17.58 -11.44 -8.90
CA LYS A 50 -16.79 -10.23 -8.64
C LYS A 50 -17.18 -9.55 -7.31
N LEU A 51 -18.47 -9.43 -7.01
CA LEU A 51 -18.97 -8.82 -5.77
C LEU A 51 -18.70 -9.70 -4.54
N SER A 52 -18.95 -11.00 -4.63
CA SER A 52 -18.66 -11.96 -3.55
C SER A 52 -17.17 -11.99 -3.20
N PHE A 53 -16.32 -11.71 -4.18
CA PHE A 53 -14.88 -11.62 -4.00
C PHE A 53 -14.45 -10.30 -3.35
N LEU A 54 -14.95 -9.15 -3.83
CA LEU A 54 -14.69 -7.84 -3.20
C LEU A 54 -15.10 -7.84 -1.73
N THR A 55 -16.22 -8.50 -1.41
CA THR A 55 -16.68 -8.65 -0.03
C THR A 55 -15.79 -9.58 0.80
N LYS A 56 -15.24 -10.66 0.24
CA LYS A 56 -14.23 -11.50 0.92
C LYS A 56 -12.92 -10.74 1.17
N LEU A 57 -12.41 -10.01 0.18
CA LEU A 57 -11.21 -9.16 0.30
C LEU A 57 -11.34 -8.10 1.39
N ASN A 58 -12.52 -7.46 1.48
CA ASN A 58 -12.78 -6.47 2.53
C ASN A 58 -12.86 -7.10 3.93
N ARG A 59 -13.22 -8.38 4.03
CA ARG A 59 -13.31 -9.11 5.31
C ARG A 59 -11.99 -9.75 5.74
N GLN A 60 -11.17 -10.18 4.79
CA GLN A 60 -9.83 -10.72 5.01
C GLN A 60 -8.87 -9.97 4.10
N PRO A 61 -8.28 -8.86 4.58
CA PRO A 61 -7.28 -8.14 3.82
C PRO A 61 -6.11 -9.09 3.58
N ILE A 62 -5.96 -9.52 2.33
CA ILE A 62 -4.83 -10.33 1.92
C ILE A 62 -3.61 -9.42 2.01
N SER A 63 -2.76 -9.72 2.99
CA SER A 63 -1.63 -8.89 3.35
C SER A 63 -0.40 -9.29 2.56
N CYS A 64 0.44 -8.30 2.27
CA CYS A 64 1.82 -8.49 1.79
C CYS A 64 2.69 -9.34 2.74
N SER A 65 2.15 -9.78 3.88
CA SER A 65 2.75 -10.73 4.84
C SER A 65 3.16 -12.08 4.24
N GLN A 66 2.63 -12.47 3.06
CA GLN A 66 3.04 -13.70 2.38
C GLN A 66 4.40 -13.58 1.65
N ILE A 67 4.94 -12.36 1.52
CA ILE A 67 6.27 -12.16 0.96
C ILE A 67 7.28 -12.67 2.00
N LYS A 68 7.75 -13.91 1.81
CA LYS A 68 8.94 -14.40 2.52
C LYS A 68 10.08 -13.43 2.22
N ASP A 69 10.82 -13.02 3.25
CA ASP A 69 12.03 -12.19 3.18
C ASP A 69 13.09 -12.80 2.27
N ARG A 70 12.83 -12.75 0.97
CA ARG A 70 13.85 -12.93 -0.04
C ARG A 70 14.57 -11.59 -0.14
N PRO A 71 15.88 -11.58 -0.41
CA PRO A 71 16.60 -10.38 -0.77
C PRO A 71 16.11 -9.91 -2.14
N ILE A 72 14.90 -9.39 -2.19
CA ILE A 72 14.30 -8.80 -3.38
C ILE A 72 14.93 -7.41 -3.48
N MET A 73 15.79 -7.23 -4.49
CA MET A 73 16.43 -5.94 -4.77
C MET A 73 15.42 -4.87 -5.20
N THR A 74 14.18 -5.25 -5.53
CA THR A 74 13.16 -4.33 -6.02
C THR A 74 12.29 -3.77 -4.89
N LYS A 75 12.07 -2.45 -4.92
CA LYS A 75 11.18 -1.73 -3.98
C LYS A 75 9.71 -2.14 -4.13
N THR A 76 9.34 -2.76 -5.24
CA THR A 76 7.99 -3.24 -5.53
C THR A 76 8.04 -4.71 -5.96
N THR A 77 7.03 -5.48 -5.56
CA THR A 77 6.88 -6.88 -5.97
C THR A 77 5.43 -7.21 -6.25
N GLU A 78 5.23 -8.10 -7.22
CA GLU A 78 3.94 -8.65 -7.56
C GLU A 78 3.70 -9.92 -6.73
N VAL A 79 2.59 -9.97 -6.00
CA VAL A 79 2.16 -11.16 -5.28
C VAL A 79 0.96 -11.75 -6.01
N LYS A 80 1.19 -12.91 -6.63
CA LYS A 80 0.14 -13.72 -7.26
C LYS A 80 -0.42 -14.68 -6.25
N ILE A 81 -1.73 -14.70 -6.13
CA ILE A 81 -2.40 -15.55 -5.15
C ILE A 81 -3.53 -16.28 -5.84
N GLU A 82 -3.62 -17.56 -5.53
CA GLU A 82 -4.54 -18.49 -6.15
C GLU A 82 -5.57 -18.93 -5.10
N SER A 83 -6.85 -18.72 -5.38
CA SER A 83 -7.95 -19.19 -4.55
C SER A 83 -8.95 -19.94 -5.43
N GLY A 84 -8.87 -21.27 -5.43
CA GLY A 84 -9.65 -22.12 -6.33
C GLY A 84 -9.32 -21.82 -7.80
N ASN A 85 -10.33 -21.41 -8.57
CA ASN A 85 -10.17 -21.05 -9.99
C ASN A 85 -9.78 -19.59 -10.22
N GLN A 86 -9.60 -18.79 -9.18
CA GLN A 86 -9.34 -17.36 -9.28
C GLN A 86 -7.86 -17.07 -9.04
N LYS A 87 -7.22 -16.38 -9.98
CA LYS A 87 -5.86 -15.87 -9.86
C LYS A 87 -5.93 -14.36 -9.70
N TYR A 88 -5.25 -13.82 -8.70
CA TYR A 88 -5.19 -12.39 -8.51
C TYR A 88 -3.78 -11.91 -8.24
N THR A 89 -3.55 -10.67 -8.64
CA THR A 89 -2.27 -9.99 -8.49
C THR A 89 -2.48 -8.77 -7.61
N ILE A 90 -1.69 -8.67 -6.54
CA ILE A 90 -1.51 -7.44 -5.78
C ILE A 90 -0.07 -6.95 -5.95
N TYR A 91 0.14 -5.64 -5.91
CA TYR A 91 1.50 -5.10 -5.86
C TYR A 91 1.78 -4.60 -4.45
N CYS A 92 2.91 -5.03 -3.91
CA CYS A 92 3.40 -4.63 -2.61
C CYS A 92 4.64 -3.76 -2.79
N ALA A 93 4.73 -2.69 -2.00
CA ALA A 93 5.90 -1.84 -1.91
C ALA A 93 6.61 -2.08 -0.58
N LYS A 94 7.94 -2.19 -0.63
CA LYS A 94 8.79 -2.24 0.54
C LYS A 94 8.94 -0.82 1.09
N LYS A 95 8.41 -0.60 2.29
CA LYS A 95 8.54 0.63 3.05
C LYS A 95 9.76 0.54 3.95
N SER A 96 10.56 1.59 3.93
CA SER A 96 11.79 1.77 4.68
C SER A 96 11.54 2.79 5.79
N LEU A 97 12.30 2.72 6.88
CA LEU A 97 12.29 3.75 7.91
C LEU A 97 12.82 5.08 7.36
N PHE A 98 13.79 5.02 6.45
CA PHE A 98 14.44 6.19 5.86
C PHE A 98 13.80 6.51 4.50
N VAL A 99 13.17 7.69 4.37
CA VAL A 99 12.34 8.03 3.21
C VAL A 99 13.13 8.10 1.90
N GLU A 100 14.30 8.75 1.93
CA GLU A 100 15.13 8.93 0.73
C GLU A 100 16.27 7.91 0.65
N LYS A 101 17.23 8.02 1.57
CA LYS A 101 18.45 7.24 1.59
C LYS A 101 18.82 6.93 3.03
N ILE A 102 19.27 5.70 3.26
CA ILE A 102 19.85 5.28 4.54
C ILE A 102 21.10 6.14 4.81
N PRO A 103 21.15 6.84 5.95
CA PRO A 103 22.31 7.66 6.33
C PRO A 103 23.60 6.84 6.38
N THR A 104 24.71 7.45 5.99
CA THR A 104 25.99 6.74 5.81
C THR A 104 27.09 7.18 6.76
N LYS A 105 27.07 8.45 7.21
CA LYS A 105 28.09 9.04 8.09
C LYS A 105 27.53 10.15 8.99
N GLU A 106 26.35 10.65 8.67
CA GLU A 106 25.72 11.81 9.30
C GLU A 106 25.32 11.46 10.73
N LYS A 107 25.76 12.30 11.69
CA LYS A 107 25.36 12.19 13.11
C LYS A 107 24.13 13.05 13.41
N TYR A 108 23.98 14.12 12.64
CA TYR A 108 22.91 15.10 12.74
C TYR A 108 22.20 15.22 11.40
N ILE A 109 20.87 15.24 11.43
CA ILE A 109 20.03 15.51 10.27
C ILE A 109 19.00 16.57 10.66
N HIS A 110 19.15 17.76 10.09
CA HIS A 110 18.16 18.82 10.21
C HIS A 110 16.95 18.53 9.31
N PHE A 111 15.73 18.74 9.80
CA PHE A 111 14.51 18.56 9.01
C PHE A 111 13.51 19.70 9.22
N LYS A 112 12.69 20.00 8.20
CA LYS A 112 11.54 20.92 8.36
C LYS A 112 10.27 20.19 8.75
N ARG A 113 10.06 18.99 8.19
CA ARG A 113 8.97 18.08 8.56
C ARG A 113 9.57 16.69 8.70
N LEU A 114 9.24 16.01 9.79
CA LEU A 114 9.78 14.68 10.08
C LEU A 114 9.47 13.66 8.97
N ALA A 115 8.27 13.76 8.39
CA ALA A 115 7.82 12.88 7.31
C ALA A 115 8.64 12.99 6.01
N ASP A 116 9.43 14.04 5.84
CA ASP A 116 10.32 14.18 4.68
C ASP A 116 11.61 13.34 4.84
N VAL A 117 11.94 12.92 6.07
CA VAL A 117 13.21 12.24 6.39
C VAL A 117 13.03 10.84 6.99
N LEU A 118 11.95 10.63 7.77
CA LEU A 118 11.66 9.37 8.46
C LEU A 118 10.18 8.98 8.31
N ASP A 119 9.93 7.70 8.01
CA ASP A 119 8.60 7.09 8.06
C ASP A 119 8.42 6.34 9.38
N ILE A 120 7.79 7.00 10.35
CA ILE A 120 7.61 6.49 11.71
C ILE A 120 6.26 5.82 11.97
N ALA A 121 5.38 5.73 10.96
CA ALA A 121 3.99 5.30 11.14
C ALA A 121 3.84 3.91 11.80
N ASN A 122 4.78 3.01 11.54
CA ASN A 122 4.81 1.63 12.08
C ASN A 122 6.02 1.39 12.99
N THR A 123 6.44 2.41 13.74
CA THR A 123 7.62 2.33 14.62
C THR A 123 7.26 2.39 16.09
N GLU A 124 8.06 1.73 16.93
CA GLU A 124 7.97 1.86 18.38
C GLU A 124 8.81 3.08 18.79
N ILE A 125 8.14 4.13 19.28
CA ILE A 125 8.79 5.36 19.74
C ILE A 125 8.57 5.48 21.23
N THR A 126 9.67 5.67 21.97
CA THR A 126 9.61 6.05 23.39
C THR A 126 9.67 7.56 23.49
N GLU A 127 8.73 8.18 24.18
CA GLU A 127 8.76 9.60 24.45
C GLU A 127 9.55 9.85 25.74
N ILE A 128 10.40 10.87 25.73
CA ILE A 128 11.18 11.28 26.90
C ILE A 128 11.09 12.79 27.10
N GLU A 129 11.18 13.22 28.35
CA GLU A 129 11.46 14.61 28.70
C GLU A 129 12.93 14.80 29.13
N HIS A 130 13.53 13.76 29.69
CA HIS A 130 14.89 13.77 30.26
C HIS A 130 15.76 12.60 29.74
N LEU A 131 17.09 12.73 29.82
CA LEU A 131 18.04 11.70 29.33
C LEU A 131 18.12 10.44 30.21
N ASP A 132 17.71 10.52 31.48
CA ASP A 132 17.66 9.37 32.40
C ASP A 132 16.49 8.41 32.11
N GLU A 133 15.47 8.90 31.40
CA GLU A 133 14.34 8.11 30.89
C GLU A 133 14.69 7.29 29.64
N LEU A 134 15.90 7.46 29.09
CA LEU A 134 16.33 6.73 27.91
C LEU A 134 16.19 5.21 28.10
N PRO A 135 15.50 4.50 27.20
CA PRO A 135 15.34 3.07 27.31
C PRO A 135 16.69 2.37 27.15
N ALA A 136 16.83 1.23 27.82
CA ALA A 136 17.96 0.34 27.61
C ALA A 136 18.06 -0.01 26.12
N SER A 137 19.23 0.22 25.54
CA SER A 137 19.48 0.07 24.11
C SER A 137 20.85 -0.56 23.86
N SER A 138 20.99 -1.20 22.70
CA SER A 138 22.24 -1.84 22.29
C SER A 138 22.41 -1.74 20.78
N GLU A 139 23.58 -2.16 20.27
CA GLU A 139 23.79 -2.24 18.82
C GLU A 139 22.77 -3.18 18.15
N GLN A 140 22.38 -4.28 18.81
CA GLN A 140 21.46 -5.30 18.28
C GLN A 140 19.99 -4.93 18.47
N ASP A 141 19.66 -4.19 19.52
CA ASP A 141 18.32 -3.69 19.81
C ASP A 141 18.35 -2.16 19.99
N PRO A 142 18.53 -1.41 18.89
CA PRO A 142 18.50 0.04 18.92
C PRO A 142 17.07 0.58 19.09
N LYS A 143 16.93 1.75 19.70
CA LYS A 143 15.63 2.37 20.01
C LYS A 143 15.43 3.69 19.26
N ILE A 144 14.17 4.06 19.03
CA ILE A 144 13.79 5.38 18.52
C ILE A 144 13.13 6.15 19.66
N VAL A 145 13.61 7.35 19.90
CA VAL A 145 13.17 8.19 21.01
C VAL A 145 12.73 9.56 20.49
N LEU A 146 11.65 10.09 21.04
CA LEU A 146 11.15 11.44 20.78
C LEU A 146 11.31 12.28 22.03
N ALA A 147 12.17 13.30 21.97
CA ALA A 147 12.32 14.28 23.04
C ALA A 147 11.20 15.33 22.96
N LYS A 148 10.43 15.47 24.04
CA LYS A 148 9.27 16.36 24.14
C LYS A 148 9.60 17.77 24.63
N GLY A 149 10.85 18.01 25.04
CA GLY A 149 11.31 19.30 25.53
C GLY A 149 12.77 19.56 25.16
N ALA A 150 13.25 20.73 25.60
CA ALA A 150 14.65 21.07 25.46
C ALA A 150 15.51 20.23 26.42
N ILE A 151 16.59 19.65 25.91
CA ILE A 151 17.51 18.82 26.69
C ILE A 151 18.87 19.52 26.72
N ASP A 152 19.39 19.74 27.93
CA ASP A 152 20.77 20.18 28.17
C ASP A 152 21.35 19.41 29.37
N GLU A 153 21.57 18.12 29.17
CA GLU A 153 21.76 17.17 30.27
C GLU A 153 23.00 16.31 30.11
N THR A 154 23.38 15.63 31.20
CA THR A 154 24.50 14.69 31.20
C THR A 154 23.99 13.29 30.85
N LEU A 155 24.51 12.72 29.76
CA LEU A 155 24.24 11.34 29.40
C LEU A 155 25.03 10.41 30.33
N ASN A 156 24.29 9.63 31.12
CA ASN A 156 24.85 8.75 32.14
C ASN A 156 25.18 7.34 31.62
N GLN A 157 24.58 6.95 30.49
CA GLN A 157 24.76 5.62 29.89
C GLN A 157 24.81 5.72 28.37
N ASP A 158 25.52 4.80 27.73
CA ASP A 158 25.55 4.77 26.26
C ASP A 158 24.15 4.49 25.70
N PHE A 159 23.80 5.22 24.65
CA PHE A 159 22.54 5.06 23.95
C PHE A 159 22.76 4.67 22.50
N TYR A 160 21.97 3.72 21.99
CA TYR A 160 22.05 3.21 20.62
C TYR A 160 20.71 3.40 19.93
N GLY A 161 20.64 4.29 18.95
CA GLY A 161 19.33 4.60 18.37
C GLY A 161 19.21 5.82 17.49
N ILE A 162 17.98 6.30 17.38
CA ILE A 162 17.62 7.60 16.79
C ILE A 162 16.98 8.43 17.89
N ILE A 163 17.37 9.70 17.99
CA ILE A 163 16.66 10.70 18.79
C ILE A 163 16.03 11.70 17.84
N ILE A 164 14.77 12.02 18.05
CA ILE A 164 13.99 12.98 17.28
C ILE A 164 13.61 14.11 18.24
N THR A 165 13.78 15.37 17.81
CA THR A 165 13.42 16.52 18.65
C THR A 165 13.07 17.73 17.79
N ASP A 166 12.12 18.54 18.27
CA ASP A 166 11.84 19.85 17.68
C ASP A 166 12.45 21.00 18.52
N TYR A 167 13.21 20.66 19.56
CA TYR A 167 13.73 21.58 20.58
C TYR A 167 15.27 21.61 20.61
N TYR A 168 15.80 22.58 21.38
CA TYR A 168 17.22 22.62 21.73
C TYR A 168 17.65 21.30 22.36
N PHE A 169 18.82 20.79 21.96
CA PHE A 169 19.28 19.47 22.39
C PHE A 169 20.81 19.46 22.47
N ASP A 170 21.32 19.32 23.68
CA ASP A 170 22.75 19.22 23.96
C ASP A 170 23.01 18.11 24.98
N ILE A 171 24.06 17.33 24.73
CA ILE A 171 24.45 16.20 25.57
C ILE A 171 25.85 16.44 26.11
N LYS A 172 25.99 16.33 27.42
CA LYS A 172 27.25 16.37 28.15
C LYS A 172 27.59 14.99 28.73
N GLY A 173 28.81 14.81 29.22
CA GLY A 173 29.23 13.57 29.89
C GLY A 173 30.26 12.74 29.14
N SER A 174 30.56 11.55 29.67
CA SER A 174 31.54 10.60 29.12
C SER A 174 30.89 9.51 28.24
N ALA A 175 29.62 9.20 28.49
CA ALA A 175 28.86 8.24 27.70
C ALA A 175 28.63 8.74 26.27
N LYS A 176 28.33 7.81 25.35
CA LYS A 176 28.19 8.08 23.92
C LYS A 176 26.81 7.76 23.40
N PHE A 177 26.31 8.65 22.56
CA PHE A 177 25.16 8.37 21.70
C PHE A 177 25.66 7.78 20.38
N TYR A 178 25.38 6.50 20.15
CA TYR A 178 25.66 5.76 18.93
C TYR A 178 24.45 5.75 18.00
N GLY A 179 24.35 6.73 17.11
CA GLY A 179 23.12 6.94 16.36
C GLY A 179 23.08 8.20 15.51
N ILE A 180 21.87 8.71 15.32
CA ILE A 180 21.59 9.95 14.59
C ILE A 180 20.58 10.79 15.38
N LEU A 181 20.89 12.07 15.56
CA LEU A 181 19.91 13.08 16.00
C LEU A 181 19.21 13.64 14.77
N TYR A 182 17.89 13.52 14.76
CA TYR A 182 17.01 14.24 13.85
C TYR A 182 16.45 15.44 14.60
N SER A 183 16.66 16.65 14.08
CA SER A 183 16.14 17.85 14.73
C SER A 183 15.52 18.84 13.75
N SER A 184 14.37 19.41 14.11
CA SER A 184 13.85 20.59 13.42
C SER A 184 14.40 21.90 13.96
N TYR A 185 15.06 21.86 15.11
CA TYR A 185 15.72 23.00 15.70
C TYR A 185 17.13 23.14 15.10
N ASP A 186 17.55 24.38 14.83
CA ASP A 186 18.89 24.66 14.32
C ASP A 186 19.93 24.57 15.44
N ASN A 187 20.37 23.34 15.72
CA ASN A 187 21.49 23.06 16.63
C ASN A 187 22.82 23.16 15.87
N ASN A 188 23.17 24.38 15.43
CA ASN A 188 24.38 24.68 14.66
C ASN A 188 25.71 24.51 15.43
N ARG A 189 25.77 23.60 16.42
CA ARG A 189 26.97 23.25 17.20
C ARG A 189 27.45 21.84 16.89
N GLU A 190 28.76 21.64 17.02
CA GLU A 190 29.36 20.31 16.95
C GLU A 190 28.89 19.46 18.14
N GLU A 191 28.03 18.48 17.88
CA GLU A 191 27.44 17.61 18.88
C GLU A 191 28.49 16.73 19.56
N ARG A 192 28.88 17.14 20.76
CA ARG A 192 29.85 16.42 21.58
C ARG A 192 29.16 15.14 22.07
N ASN A 193 29.87 14.02 22.04
CA ASN A 193 29.38 12.69 22.44
C ASN A 193 28.48 11.94 21.47
N MET A 194 28.26 12.46 20.26
CA MET A 194 27.57 11.71 19.20
C MET A 194 28.55 10.97 18.28
N THR A 195 28.23 9.72 17.99
CA THR A 195 29.01 8.84 17.12
C THR A 195 28.09 8.10 16.17
N PHE A 196 28.29 8.29 14.87
CA PHE A 196 27.56 7.52 13.88
C PHE A 196 28.01 6.05 13.93
N LYS A 197 27.05 5.11 14.02
CA LYS A 197 27.33 3.68 13.99
C LYS A 197 26.47 2.99 12.93
N LYS A 198 27.08 2.63 11.79
CA LYS A 198 26.39 2.02 10.64
C LYS A 198 25.49 0.84 11.01
N LYS A 199 25.96 -0.03 11.90
CA LYS A 199 25.19 -1.22 12.32
C LYS A 199 23.90 -0.88 13.06
N VAL A 200 23.90 0.17 13.89
CA VAL A 200 22.70 0.67 14.57
C VAL A 200 21.64 1.07 13.54
N ILE A 201 22.05 1.83 12.52
CA ILE A 201 21.15 2.31 11.46
C ILE A 201 20.61 1.17 10.60
N LEU A 202 21.47 0.19 10.26
CA LEU A 202 21.03 -1.00 9.54
C LEU A 202 20.09 -1.89 10.36
N ASN A 203 20.31 -2.01 11.66
CA ASN A 203 19.44 -2.80 12.53
C ASN A 203 18.08 -2.12 12.71
N LEU A 204 18.04 -0.79 12.85
CA LEU A 204 16.79 -0.02 12.83
C LEU A 204 16.05 -0.17 11.50
N GLU A 205 16.76 -0.05 10.38
CA GLU A 205 16.18 -0.25 9.04
C GLU A 205 15.56 -1.64 8.94
N ASN A 206 16.31 -2.68 9.27
CA ASN A 206 15.83 -4.07 9.20
C ASN A 206 14.64 -4.33 10.14
N LYS A 207 14.62 -3.70 11.32
CA LYS A 207 13.55 -3.86 12.31
C LYS A 207 12.21 -3.28 11.83
N TYR A 208 12.23 -2.10 11.22
CA TYR A 208 11.00 -1.36 10.87
C TYR A 208 10.63 -1.40 9.38
N THR A 209 11.50 -1.99 8.54
CA THR A 209 11.19 -2.27 7.15
C THR A 209 10.04 -3.26 7.06
N HIS A 210 9.02 -2.92 6.27
CA HIS A 210 7.85 -3.78 6.08
C HIS A 210 7.31 -3.69 4.66
N TRP A 211 6.53 -4.68 4.27
CA TRP A 211 5.81 -4.66 3.00
C TRP A 211 4.41 -4.10 3.19
N GLN A 212 4.07 -3.10 2.38
CA GLN A 212 2.74 -2.48 2.37
C GLN A 212 2.09 -2.67 0.99
N GLU A 213 0.80 -2.93 0.97
CA GLU A 213 0.03 -3.01 -0.27
C GLU A 213 -0.02 -1.63 -0.95
N LEU A 214 0.21 -1.57 -2.26
CA LEU A 214 -0.01 -0.35 -3.03
C LEU A 214 -1.51 -0.11 -3.19
N PRO A 215 -2.03 1.07 -2.81
CA PRO A 215 -3.42 1.44 -3.04
C PRO A 215 -3.77 1.29 -4.51
N SER A 216 -4.94 0.73 -4.81
CA SER A 216 -5.47 0.57 -6.17
C SER A 216 -4.65 -0.35 -7.10
N SER A 217 -3.73 -1.15 -6.57
CA SER A 217 -2.90 -2.07 -7.37
C SER A 217 -3.55 -3.44 -7.64
N ARG A 218 -4.78 -3.63 -7.16
CA ARG A 218 -5.51 -4.91 -7.25
C ARG A 218 -5.99 -5.13 -8.68
N ASN A 219 -5.33 -6.05 -9.39
CA ASN A 219 -5.76 -6.48 -10.72
C ASN A 219 -6.23 -7.93 -10.67
N MET A 220 -7.46 -8.15 -11.15
CA MET A 220 -8.01 -9.48 -11.35
C MET A 220 -7.56 -10.01 -12.71
N LEU A 221 -6.83 -11.13 -12.71
CA LEU A 221 -6.59 -11.92 -13.91
C LEU A 221 -7.65 -13.02 -13.92
N ASN A 222 -8.73 -12.81 -14.67
CA ASN A 222 -9.60 -13.94 -14.97
C ASN A 222 -8.80 -14.91 -15.84
N ASN A 223 -8.87 -16.21 -15.54
CA ASN A 223 -8.33 -17.24 -16.43
C ASN A 223 -8.94 -17.01 -17.83
N GLU A 224 -8.11 -16.56 -18.77
CA GLU A 224 -8.30 -16.87 -20.19
C GLU A 224 -8.01 -18.36 -20.41
#